data_AF-A0A960B819-F1
#
_entry.id   AF-A0A960B819-F1
#
_cell.length_a   1.000
_cell.length_b   1.000
_cell.length_c   1.000
_cell.angle_alpha   90.00
_cell.angle_beta   90.00
_cell.angle_gamma   90.00
#
_symmetry.space_group_name_H-M   'P 1'
#
loop_
_entity.id
_entity.type
_entity.pdbx_description
1 polymer ?
#
loop_
_entity_poly.entity_id
_entity_poly.type
_entity_poly.pdbx_seq_one_letter_code
_entity_poly.pdbx_strand_id
1 'polypeptide(L)'
;FDLMGHTRRGLMECFERRVDEVIDLKRNQANGQDDLFGDFGSTEKLAAAPVPDVPEWEKRVRLGFEREMLGLYVSDHPLQGLEHILAAQRDLSIGELRADDGPREGMVSIAGMITQVVRKQTKNGDLWAIATVEDLESAIEVLLFPKVYATVAASLATDTVVRIKGRIRTKDESLEMTGQEVAFPDVSEGPSGPLVIQLPAVRCTPAVVEQLRHVLRAHPGPTEVRVRLVSATSGAKVWKLDEGLRVAPSRPLMADLKALLGPSCVTG
;
A
#
# COMPACT_ATOMS: atom_id res chain seq x y z
N PHE A 1 4.36 2.89 19.01
CA PHE A 1 5.57 3.59 18.56
C PHE A 1 5.20 4.96 17.99
N ASP A 2 4.36 5.03 16.96
CA ASP A 2 4.05 6.30 16.26
C ASP A 2 3.38 7.38 17.12
N LEU A 3 2.58 7.00 18.13
CA LEU A 3 1.96 7.94 19.07
C LEU A 3 2.95 8.57 20.07
N MET A 4 4.19 8.07 20.16
CA MET A 4 5.19 8.56 21.12
C MET A 4 5.96 9.79 20.61
N GLY A 5 5.70 10.26 19.39
CA GLY A 5 6.32 11.47 18.85
C GLY A 5 7.81 11.35 18.50
N HIS A 6 8.34 10.12 18.46
CA HIS A 6 9.74 9.83 18.09
C HIS A 6 9.78 8.97 16.82
N THR A 7 10.92 8.97 16.13
CA THR A 7 11.13 8.10 14.97
C THR A 7 11.11 6.64 15.39
N ARG A 8 10.55 5.76 14.54
CA ARG A 8 10.49 4.32 14.84
C ARG A 8 11.89 3.76 15.05
N ARG A 9 12.85 4.24 14.24
CA ARG A 9 14.27 3.93 14.40
C ARG A 9 14.83 4.32 15.76
N GLY A 10 14.61 5.55 16.22
CA GLY A 10 15.14 6.00 17.52
C GLY A 10 14.60 5.18 18.68
N LEU A 11 13.31 4.82 18.62
CA LEU A 11 12.71 3.93 19.59
C LEU A 11 13.31 2.51 19.52
N MET A 12 13.50 1.96 18.31
CA MET A 12 14.09 0.63 18.09
C MET A 12 15.56 0.54 18.56
N GLU A 13 16.32 1.65 18.51
CA GLU A 13 17.71 1.67 18.99
C GLU A 13 17.82 1.67 20.53
N CYS A 14 16.74 2.01 21.25
CA CYS A 14 16.78 2.15 22.71
C CYS A 14 15.85 1.21 23.48
N PHE A 15 14.93 0.50 22.82
CA PHE A 15 13.86 -0.24 23.52
C PHE A 15 14.41 -1.33 24.45
N GLU A 16 15.41 -2.11 24.04
CA GLU A 16 15.98 -3.20 24.84
C GLU A 16 16.53 -2.65 26.16
N ARG A 17 17.41 -1.66 26.06
CA ARG A 17 17.98 -0.97 27.23
C ARG A 17 16.91 -0.36 28.13
N ARG A 18 15.82 0.19 27.55
CA ARG A 18 14.70 0.74 28.34
C ARG A 18 13.92 -0.35 29.07
N VAL A 19 13.69 -1.48 28.42
CA VAL A 19 13.02 -2.63 29.03
C VAL A 19 13.84 -3.15 30.21
N ASP A 20 15.16 -3.28 30.05
CA ASP A 20 16.07 -3.73 31.11
C ASP A 20 16.05 -2.78 32.32
N GLU A 21 16.16 -1.47 32.10
CA GLU A 21 16.09 -0.46 33.17
C GLU A 21 14.78 -0.56 33.99
N VAL A 22 13.64 -0.81 33.31
CA VAL A 22 12.34 -0.95 33.97
C VAL A 22 12.24 -2.28 34.72
N ILE A 23 12.78 -3.37 34.17
CA ILE A 23 12.82 -4.68 34.83
C ILE A 23 13.61 -4.59 36.13
N ASP A 24 14.80 -3.99 36.10
CA ASP A 24 15.65 -3.83 37.29
C ASP A 24 14.97 -2.96 38.35
N LEU A 25 14.34 -1.86 37.94
CA LEU A 25 13.56 -1.01 38.85
C LEU A 25 12.40 -1.78 39.49
N LYS A 26 11.64 -2.55 38.71
CA LYS A 26 10.53 -3.36 39.22
C LYS A 26 11.00 -4.48 40.14
N ARG A 27 12.16 -5.06 39.85
CA ARG A 27 12.80 -6.09 40.70
C ARG A 27 13.24 -5.50 42.04
N ASN A 28 13.84 -4.32 42.04
CA ASN A 28 14.26 -3.63 43.25
C ASN A 28 13.05 -3.23 44.13
N GLN A 29 11.97 -2.74 43.52
CA GLN A 29 10.69 -2.52 44.21
C GLN A 29 10.13 -3.81 44.83
N ALA A 30 10.13 -4.92 44.07
CA ALA A 30 9.64 -6.21 44.57
C ALA A 30 10.48 -6.78 45.72
N ASN A 31 11.78 -6.48 45.76
CA ASN A 31 12.70 -6.86 46.83
C ASN A 31 12.58 -5.95 48.08
N GLY A 32 11.62 -5.01 48.10
CA GLY A 32 11.42 -4.08 49.22
C GLY A 32 12.50 -3.01 49.33
N GLN A 33 13.31 -2.85 48.28
CA GLN A 33 14.25 -1.75 48.12
C GLN A 33 13.52 -0.57 47.48
N ASP A 34 12.45 -0.12 48.13
CA ASP A 34 11.91 1.21 47.87
C ASP A 34 12.92 2.19 48.45
N ASP A 35 13.38 3.11 47.61
CA ASP A 35 14.41 4.09 47.97
C ASP A 35 13.93 4.92 49.17
N LEU A 36 14.39 4.53 50.37
CA LEU A 36 13.97 5.07 51.68
C LEU A 36 14.41 6.54 51.90
N PHE A 37 14.87 7.21 50.83
CA PHE A 37 15.30 8.61 50.76
C PHE A 37 14.50 9.45 49.76
N GLY A 38 13.49 8.89 49.06
CA GLY A 38 12.70 9.60 48.04
C GLY A 38 11.73 10.68 48.56
N ASP A 39 11.59 10.87 49.89
CA ASP A 39 10.66 11.82 50.51
C ASP A 39 11.27 13.21 50.79
N PHE A 40 12.55 13.44 50.44
CA PHE A 40 13.14 14.79 50.49
C PHE A 40 13.28 15.41 49.09
N GLY A 41 12.16 15.93 48.59
CA GLY A 41 12.19 17.22 47.90
C GLY A 41 12.70 17.28 46.46
N SER A 42 12.73 16.18 45.71
CA SER A 42 12.74 16.29 44.25
C SER A 42 12.04 15.08 43.63
N THR A 43 10.97 15.34 42.89
CA THR A 43 10.39 14.38 41.95
C THR A 43 11.36 14.23 40.77
N GLU A 44 12.57 13.70 41.01
CA GLU A 44 13.33 13.08 39.93
C GLU A 44 12.60 11.78 39.58
N LYS A 45 11.52 11.91 38.80
CA LYS A 45 11.15 10.86 37.85
C LYS A 45 12.46 10.47 37.20
N LEU A 46 12.94 9.23 37.38
CA LEU A 46 14.13 8.74 36.68
C LEU A 46 14.02 9.25 35.25
N ALA A 47 14.85 10.22 34.91
CA ALA A 47 14.78 10.88 33.63
C ALA A 47 15.29 9.83 32.67
N ALA A 48 14.36 9.06 32.11
CA ALA A 48 14.67 8.08 31.11
C ALA A 48 15.50 8.84 30.06
N ALA A 49 16.79 8.50 29.94
CA ALA A 49 17.66 8.93 28.86
C ALA A 49 16.87 9.18 27.54
N PRO A 50 17.04 10.35 26.92
CA PRO A 50 16.21 10.73 25.79
C PRO A 50 16.30 9.68 24.68
N VAL A 51 15.18 9.49 23.98
CA VAL A 51 15.17 8.68 22.75
C VAL A 51 16.17 9.31 21.77
N PRO A 52 17.11 8.54 21.18
CA PRO A 52 18.04 9.06 20.20
C PRO A 52 17.31 9.78 19.06
N ASP A 53 17.71 11.03 18.79
CA ASP A 53 17.19 11.79 17.66
C ASP A 53 17.92 11.37 16.38
N VAL A 54 17.46 10.27 15.81
CA VAL A 54 18.00 9.68 14.58
C VAL A 54 16.99 9.80 13.44
N PRO A 55 17.46 10.06 12.20
CA PRO A 55 16.60 10.11 11.03
C PRO A 55 15.78 8.83 10.88
N GLU A 56 14.53 8.98 10.43
CA GLU A 56 13.66 7.84 10.14
C GLU A 56 14.28 6.93 9.07
N TRP A 57 13.92 5.64 9.09
CA TRP A 57 14.38 4.70 8.08
C TRP A 57 14.03 5.16 6.66
N GLU A 58 14.90 4.82 5.71
CA GLU A 58 14.57 4.94 4.29
C GLU A 58 13.26 4.19 4.00
N LYS A 59 12.43 4.76 3.11
CA LYS A 59 11.09 4.25 2.80
C LYS A 59 11.07 2.74 2.53
N ARG A 60 12.05 2.23 1.77
CA ARG A 60 12.16 0.80 1.44
C ARG A 60 12.34 -0.07 2.68
N VAL A 61 13.19 0.35 3.62
CA VAL A 61 13.47 -0.37 4.86
C VAL A 61 12.24 -0.35 5.76
N ARG A 62 11.57 0.81 5.88
CA ARG A 62 10.34 0.96 6.64
C ARG A 62 9.22 0.05 6.14
N LEU A 63 9.02 -0.01 4.83
CA LEU A 63 8.03 -0.90 4.21
C LEU A 63 8.40 -2.39 4.36
N GLY A 64 9.70 -2.70 4.38
CA GLY A 64 10.19 -4.04 4.70
C GLY A 64 9.77 -4.48 6.10
N PHE A 65 9.98 -3.63 7.11
CA PHE A 65 9.55 -3.89 8.48
C PHE A 65 8.02 -3.98 8.63
N GLU A 66 7.26 -3.13 7.93
CA GLU A 66 5.78 -3.22 7.93
C GLU A 66 5.31 -4.58 7.41
N ARG A 67 5.86 -5.04 6.28
CA ARG A 67 5.53 -6.35 5.71
C ARG A 67 5.96 -7.50 6.63
N GLU A 68 7.15 -7.43 7.22
CA GLU A 68 7.65 -8.50 8.09
C GLU A 68 6.81 -8.64 9.37
N MET A 69 6.39 -7.52 9.95
CA MET A 69 5.65 -7.50 11.23
C MET A 69 4.15 -7.74 11.06
N LEU A 70 3.55 -7.24 9.97
CA LEU A 70 2.10 -7.29 9.77
C LEU A 70 1.67 -8.28 8.67
N GLY A 71 2.63 -8.77 7.87
CA GLY A 71 2.36 -9.62 6.71
C GLY A 71 1.80 -8.88 5.49
N LEU A 72 1.57 -7.56 5.58
CA LEU A 72 0.95 -6.72 4.55
C LEU A 72 1.50 -5.28 4.56
N TYR A 73 1.27 -4.53 3.48
CA TYR A 73 1.66 -3.12 3.38
C TYR A 73 0.53 -2.17 3.83
N VAL A 74 0.76 -1.41 4.92
CA VAL A 74 -0.23 -0.44 5.43
C VAL A 74 -0.06 0.96 4.83
N SER A 75 1.18 1.46 4.77
CA SER A 75 1.41 2.88 4.44
C SER A 75 1.54 3.16 2.95
N ASP A 76 2.09 2.22 2.18
CA ASP A 76 2.49 2.43 0.78
C ASP A 76 2.40 1.09 0.03
N HIS A 77 1.18 0.73 -0.34
CA HIS A 77 0.88 -0.54 -1.00
C HIS A 77 1.22 -0.44 -2.49
N PRO A 78 1.85 -1.47 -3.11
CA PRO A 78 2.09 -1.51 -4.56
C PRO A 78 0.83 -1.42 -5.45
N LEU A 79 -0.36 -1.51 -4.85
CA LEU A 79 -1.65 -1.40 -5.50
C LEU A 79 -2.25 0.02 -5.38
N GLN A 80 -1.57 0.95 -4.70
CA GLN A 80 -1.97 2.36 -4.68
C GLN A 80 -1.97 2.92 -6.11
N GLY A 81 -3.08 3.56 -6.49
CA GLY A 81 -3.33 4.02 -7.85
C GLY A 81 -4.07 3.02 -8.75
N LEU A 82 -4.20 1.75 -8.32
CA LEU A 82 -4.90 0.69 -9.06
C LEU A 82 -6.28 0.36 -8.48
N GLU A 83 -6.80 1.16 -7.55
CA GLU A 83 -8.04 0.92 -6.81
C GLU A 83 -9.22 0.67 -7.76
N HIS A 84 -9.28 1.45 -8.83
CA HIS A 84 -10.32 1.37 -9.85
C HIS A 84 -10.27 0.07 -10.65
N ILE A 85 -9.06 -0.43 -10.95
CA ILE A 85 -8.88 -1.69 -11.69
C ILE A 85 -9.33 -2.83 -10.78
N LEU A 86 -8.88 -2.83 -9.53
CA LEU A 86 -9.25 -3.85 -8.57
C LEU A 86 -10.77 -3.87 -8.33
N ALA A 87 -11.39 -2.71 -8.13
CA ALA A 87 -12.83 -2.57 -7.94
C ALA A 87 -13.64 -3.06 -9.15
N ALA A 88 -13.17 -2.82 -10.37
CA ALA A 88 -13.85 -3.28 -11.59
C ALA A 88 -13.69 -4.80 -11.83
N GLN A 89 -12.73 -5.45 -11.18
CA GLN A 89 -12.38 -6.86 -11.40
C GLN A 89 -12.82 -7.77 -10.24
N ARG A 90 -13.36 -7.23 -9.14
CA ARG A 90 -13.78 -7.97 -7.95
C ARG A 90 -15.26 -7.77 -7.65
N ASP A 91 -15.86 -8.78 -7.03
CA ASP A 91 -17.21 -8.68 -6.46
C ASP A 91 -17.15 -8.07 -5.05
N LEU A 92 -16.13 -8.46 -4.27
CA LEU A 92 -15.88 -8.04 -2.89
C LEU A 92 -14.39 -7.78 -2.68
N SER A 93 -14.03 -6.88 -1.76
CA SER A 93 -12.67 -6.78 -1.24
C SER A 93 -12.31 -8.02 -0.42
N ILE A 94 -11.01 -8.29 -0.26
CA ILE A 94 -10.55 -9.39 0.59
C ILE A 94 -10.84 -9.07 2.07
N GLY A 95 -10.83 -7.79 2.44
CA GLY A 95 -11.27 -7.32 3.75
C GLY A 95 -12.75 -7.62 4.03
N GLU A 96 -13.64 -7.26 3.10
CA GLU A 96 -15.09 -7.55 3.17
C GLU A 96 -15.38 -9.04 3.21
N LEU A 97 -14.60 -9.83 2.46
CA LEU A 97 -14.71 -11.28 2.45
C LEU A 97 -14.37 -11.90 3.81
N ARG A 98 -13.42 -11.31 4.54
CA ARG A 98 -12.96 -11.75 5.87
C ARG A 98 -13.76 -11.16 7.04
N ALA A 99 -14.61 -10.17 6.79
CA ALA A 99 -15.44 -9.57 7.82
C ALA A 99 -16.40 -10.60 8.44
N ASP A 100 -16.86 -10.34 9.68
CA ASP A 100 -17.72 -11.28 10.40
C ASP A 100 -19.07 -11.52 9.72
N ASP A 101 -19.58 -10.51 9.03
CA ASP A 101 -20.78 -10.53 8.19
C ASP A 101 -20.50 -10.91 6.73
N GLY A 102 -19.26 -11.23 6.38
CA GLY A 102 -18.85 -11.68 5.06
C GLY A 102 -19.41 -13.06 4.68
N PRO A 103 -19.47 -13.38 3.38
CA PRO A 103 -19.99 -14.66 2.90
C PRO A 103 -19.08 -15.83 3.34
N ARG A 104 -19.68 -16.88 3.91
CA ARG A 104 -18.95 -18.06 4.43
C ARG A 104 -18.80 -19.20 3.43
N GLU A 105 -19.63 -19.18 2.39
CA GLU A 105 -19.56 -20.09 1.25
C GLU A 105 -20.12 -19.42 0.00
N GLY A 106 -19.67 -19.86 -1.17
CA GLY A 106 -20.18 -19.35 -2.44
C GLY A 106 -19.10 -19.21 -3.51
N MET A 107 -19.49 -18.68 -4.67
CA MET A 107 -18.58 -18.33 -5.74
C MET A 107 -18.42 -16.82 -5.78
N VAL A 108 -17.18 -16.35 -5.72
CA VAL A 108 -16.83 -14.92 -5.68
C VAL A 108 -15.61 -14.64 -6.55
N SER A 109 -15.52 -13.42 -7.06
CA SER A 109 -14.33 -12.86 -7.71
C SER A 109 -13.60 -11.92 -6.76
N ILE A 110 -12.30 -12.13 -6.59
CA ILE A 110 -11.40 -11.21 -5.89
C ILE A 110 -10.34 -10.67 -6.86
N ALA A 111 -9.80 -9.51 -6.58
CA ALA A 111 -8.68 -8.93 -7.32
C ALA A 111 -7.63 -8.40 -6.34
N GLY A 112 -6.36 -8.64 -6.64
CA GLY A 112 -5.24 -8.25 -5.79
C GLY A 112 -3.90 -8.58 -6.42
N MET A 113 -2.83 -8.51 -5.63
CA MET A 113 -1.47 -8.83 -6.04
C MET A 113 -1.02 -10.13 -5.39
N ILE A 114 -0.34 -10.99 -6.16
CA ILE A 114 0.28 -12.19 -5.63
C ILE A 114 1.53 -11.79 -4.82
N THR A 115 1.55 -12.10 -3.53
CA THR A 115 2.70 -11.84 -2.66
C THR A 115 3.55 -13.08 -2.41
N GLN A 116 2.94 -14.27 -2.51
CA GLN A 116 3.64 -15.54 -2.32
C GLN A 116 3.04 -16.64 -3.19
N VAL A 117 3.90 -17.53 -3.69
CA VAL A 117 3.50 -18.73 -4.43
C VAL A 117 4.24 -19.94 -3.87
N VAL A 118 3.50 -20.92 -3.34
CA VAL A 118 4.03 -22.19 -2.87
C VAL A 118 3.57 -23.30 -3.82
N ARG A 119 4.51 -23.81 -4.63
CA ARG A 119 4.26 -24.93 -5.54
C ARG A 119 4.38 -26.25 -4.79
N LYS A 120 3.42 -27.15 -5.00
CA LYS A 120 3.32 -28.46 -4.36
C LYS A 120 3.01 -29.52 -5.40
N GLN A 121 3.24 -30.78 -5.03
CA GLN A 121 2.91 -31.93 -5.86
C GLN A 121 1.88 -32.79 -5.13
N THR A 122 0.91 -33.33 -5.86
CA THR A 122 -0.03 -34.31 -5.33
C THR A 122 0.64 -35.68 -5.23
N LYS A 123 -0.01 -36.63 -4.53
CA LYS A 123 0.46 -38.02 -4.48
C LYS A 123 0.54 -38.69 -5.86
N ASN A 124 -0.21 -38.18 -6.83
CA ASN A 124 -0.26 -38.70 -8.19
C ASN A 124 0.79 -38.06 -9.11
N GLY A 125 1.59 -37.11 -8.59
CA GLY A 125 2.64 -36.44 -9.35
C GLY A 125 2.21 -35.10 -9.98
N ASP A 126 0.92 -34.75 -9.92
CA ASP A 126 0.42 -33.50 -10.50
C ASP A 126 0.86 -32.27 -9.69
N LEU A 127 1.27 -31.20 -10.37
CA LEU A 127 1.63 -29.94 -9.73
C LEU A 127 0.40 -29.10 -9.42
N TRP A 128 0.40 -28.47 -8.25
CA TRP A 128 -0.60 -27.49 -7.82
C TRP A 128 0.11 -26.38 -7.04
N ALA A 129 -0.58 -25.27 -6.78
CA ALA A 129 0.00 -24.17 -6.02
C ALA A 129 -0.96 -23.59 -4.99
N ILE A 130 -0.39 -23.04 -3.92
CA ILE A 130 -1.06 -22.14 -3.01
C ILE A 130 -0.50 -20.75 -3.32
N ALA A 131 -1.36 -19.82 -3.73
CA ALA A 131 -1.00 -18.44 -3.99
C ALA A 131 -1.60 -17.55 -2.90
N THR A 132 -0.79 -16.71 -2.27
CA THR A 132 -1.26 -15.68 -1.36
C THR A 132 -1.54 -14.42 -2.17
N VAL A 133 -2.79 -13.95 -2.11
CA VAL A 133 -3.25 -12.75 -2.81
C VAL A 133 -3.59 -11.69 -1.79
N GLU A 134 -3.03 -10.50 -1.96
CA GLU A 134 -3.22 -9.33 -1.10
C GLU A 134 -3.94 -8.23 -1.87
N ASP A 135 -4.90 -7.58 -1.22
CA ASP A 135 -5.48 -6.32 -1.67
C ASP A 135 -5.15 -5.21 -0.65
N LEU A 136 -5.70 -4.02 -0.85
CA LEU A 136 -5.42 -2.86 0.00
C LEU A 136 -5.84 -3.03 1.47
N GLU A 137 -6.65 -4.04 1.79
CA GLU A 137 -7.27 -4.23 3.10
C GLU A 137 -6.80 -5.52 3.78
N SER A 138 -6.59 -6.60 3.03
CA SER A 138 -6.26 -7.91 3.60
C SER A 138 -5.63 -8.87 2.60
N ALA A 139 -5.25 -10.06 3.08
CA ALA A 139 -4.69 -11.13 2.28
C ALA A 139 -5.46 -12.44 2.48
N ILE A 140 -5.49 -13.27 1.43
CA ILE A 140 -6.12 -14.59 1.43
C ILE A 140 -5.28 -15.62 0.68
N GLU A 141 -5.31 -16.85 1.17
CA GLU A 141 -4.70 -17.99 0.49
C GLU A 141 -5.69 -18.60 -0.53
N VAL A 142 -5.20 -18.78 -1.75
CA VAL A 142 -5.94 -19.35 -2.86
C VAL A 142 -5.28 -20.64 -3.31
N LEU A 143 -6.04 -21.73 -3.26
CA LEU A 143 -5.63 -23.05 -3.75
C LEU A 143 -5.91 -23.15 -5.25
N LEU A 144 -4.85 -23.35 -6.03
CA LEU A 144 -4.89 -23.57 -7.48
C LEU A 144 -4.59 -25.04 -7.78
N PHE A 145 -5.64 -25.84 -7.93
CA PHE A 145 -5.54 -27.26 -8.25
C PHE A 145 -4.94 -27.49 -9.65
N PRO A 146 -4.43 -28.70 -9.95
CA PRO A 146 -3.62 -28.94 -11.15
C PRO A 146 -4.22 -28.47 -12.47
N LYS A 147 -5.54 -28.61 -12.65
CA LYS A 147 -6.25 -28.16 -13.85
C LYS A 147 -6.12 -26.64 -14.07
N VAL A 148 -6.23 -25.86 -13.01
CA VAL A 148 -6.12 -24.39 -13.06
C VAL A 148 -4.65 -23.99 -13.05
N TYR A 149 -3.83 -24.65 -12.24
CA TYR A 149 -2.39 -24.38 -12.17
C TYR A 149 -1.72 -24.55 -13.54
N ALA A 150 -2.05 -25.61 -14.29
CA ALA A 150 -1.46 -25.85 -15.60
C ALA A 150 -1.73 -24.72 -16.61
N THR A 151 -2.84 -23.99 -16.50
CA THR A 151 -3.17 -22.88 -17.43
C THR A 151 -2.45 -21.59 -17.07
N VAL A 152 -2.05 -21.40 -15.81
CA VAL A 152 -1.45 -20.15 -15.32
C VAL A 152 -0.03 -20.29 -14.82
N ALA A 153 0.56 -21.49 -14.84
CA ALA A 153 1.87 -21.79 -14.27
C ALA A 153 2.99 -20.85 -14.73
N ALA A 154 2.97 -20.44 -16.01
CA ALA A 154 3.98 -19.54 -16.58
C ALA A 154 3.87 -18.10 -16.08
N SER A 155 2.65 -17.65 -15.76
CA SER A 155 2.34 -16.28 -15.33
C SER A 155 2.20 -16.16 -13.80
N LEU A 156 2.22 -17.29 -13.08
CA LEU A 156 2.09 -17.32 -11.63
C LEU A 156 3.42 -16.95 -10.96
N ALA A 157 3.60 -15.64 -10.74
CA ALA A 157 4.75 -15.03 -10.08
C ALA A 157 4.31 -14.05 -8.99
N THR A 158 5.23 -13.75 -8.07
CA THR A 158 5.03 -12.67 -7.08
C THR A 158 5.00 -11.31 -7.78
N ASP A 159 4.47 -10.30 -7.09
CA ASP A 159 4.32 -8.92 -7.56
C ASP A 159 3.47 -8.79 -8.84
N THR A 160 2.61 -9.79 -9.08
CA THR A 160 1.72 -9.84 -10.25
C THR A 160 0.29 -9.58 -9.83
N VAL A 161 -0.38 -8.63 -10.49
CA VAL A 161 -1.80 -8.33 -10.27
C VAL A 161 -2.67 -9.40 -10.95
N VAL A 162 -3.66 -9.90 -10.23
CA VAL A 162 -4.54 -10.98 -10.67
C VAL A 162 -5.98 -10.72 -10.28
N ARG A 163 -6.88 -11.24 -11.12
CA ARG A 163 -8.28 -11.50 -10.79
C ARG A 163 -8.45 -13.00 -10.62
N ILE A 164 -9.06 -13.42 -9.51
CA ILE A 164 -9.34 -14.82 -9.23
C ILE A 164 -10.84 -14.97 -8.97
N LYS A 165 -11.49 -15.79 -9.79
CA LYS A 165 -12.83 -16.29 -9.52
C LYS A 165 -12.73 -17.69 -8.93
N GLY A 166 -13.38 -17.91 -7.80
CA GLY A 166 -13.23 -19.15 -7.07
C GLY A 166 -14.33 -19.38 -6.05
N ARG A 167 -14.29 -20.56 -5.46
CA ARG A 167 -15.21 -20.95 -4.41
C ARG A 167 -14.58 -20.72 -3.05
N ILE A 168 -15.27 -19.98 -2.19
CA ILE A 168 -14.85 -19.76 -0.81
C ILE A 168 -15.50 -20.80 0.10
N ARG A 169 -14.78 -21.16 1.17
CA ARG A 169 -15.29 -21.98 2.26
C ARG A 169 -14.57 -21.59 3.54
N THR A 170 -15.33 -21.32 4.59
CA THR A 170 -14.76 -21.22 5.93
C THR A 170 -14.52 -22.62 6.51
N LYS A 171 -13.30 -22.87 6.99
CA LYS A 171 -12.92 -24.10 7.68
C LYS A 171 -12.03 -23.74 8.87
N ASP A 172 -12.37 -24.26 10.05
CA ASP A 172 -11.57 -24.07 11.28
C ASP A 172 -11.27 -22.57 11.55
N GLU A 173 -12.28 -21.71 11.39
CA GLU A 173 -12.22 -20.23 11.50
C GLU A 173 -11.33 -19.52 10.46
N SER A 174 -10.65 -20.26 9.58
CA SER A 174 -9.90 -19.73 8.44
C SER A 174 -10.75 -19.72 7.18
N LEU A 175 -10.69 -18.62 6.43
CA LEU A 175 -11.34 -18.51 5.14
C LEU A 175 -10.39 -18.98 4.04
N GLU A 176 -10.74 -20.09 3.39
CA GLU A 176 -9.98 -20.64 2.26
C GLU A 176 -10.73 -20.39 0.94
N MET A 177 -9.98 -20.08 -0.11
CA MET A 177 -10.53 -19.96 -1.47
C MET A 177 -9.91 -21.01 -2.39
N THR A 178 -10.75 -21.71 -3.15
CA THR A 178 -10.31 -22.55 -4.27
C THR A 178 -10.48 -21.77 -5.57
N GLY A 179 -9.37 -21.42 -6.22
CA GLY A 179 -9.38 -20.72 -7.50
C GLY A 179 -9.86 -21.64 -8.62
N GLN A 180 -10.82 -21.15 -9.42
CA GLN A 180 -11.36 -21.87 -10.58
C GLN A 180 -10.96 -21.22 -11.90
N GLU A 181 -10.86 -19.88 -11.90
CA GLU A 181 -10.42 -19.09 -13.04
C GLU A 181 -9.47 -18.00 -12.51
N VAL A 182 -8.31 -17.87 -13.17
CA VAL A 182 -7.33 -16.85 -12.87
C VAL A 182 -7.07 -16.07 -14.13
N ALA A 183 -7.22 -14.75 -14.05
CA ALA A 183 -6.90 -13.82 -15.12
C ALA A 183 -5.87 -12.81 -14.63
N PHE A 184 -5.07 -12.30 -15.56
CA PHE A 184 -4.05 -11.31 -15.31
C PHE A 184 -4.50 -10.02 -15.99
N PRO A 185 -5.12 -9.08 -15.27
CA PRO A 185 -5.51 -7.80 -15.83
C PRO A 185 -4.29 -7.08 -16.38
N ASP A 186 -4.43 -6.44 -17.53
CA ASP A 186 -3.37 -5.58 -18.04
C ASP A 186 -3.29 -4.32 -17.19
N VAL A 187 -2.29 -4.27 -16.31
CA VAL A 187 -2.01 -3.11 -15.45
C VAL A 187 -1.28 -2.01 -16.23
N SER A 188 -0.81 -2.30 -17.45
CA SER A 188 -0.23 -1.29 -18.36
C SER A 188 -1.30 -0.47 -19.09
N GLU A 189 -2.50 -1.03 -19.26
CA GLU A 189 -3.69 -0.35 -19.76
C GLU A 189 -4.65 0.01 -18.61
N GLY A 190 -4.25 0.99 -17.79
CA GLY A 190 -5.16 1.52 -16.78
C GLY A 190 -4.80 2.91 -16.27
N PRO A 191 -5.47 3.93 -16.80
CA PRO A 191 -5.72 5.17 -16.08
C PRO A 191 -7.21 5.37 -15.87
N SER A 192 -7.76 4.94 -14.74
CA SER A 192 -9.11 5.37 -14.35
C SER A 192 -9.05 6.36 -13.20
N GLY A 193 -8.47 7.50 -13.55
CA GLY A 193 -8.69 8.77 -12.90
C GLY A 193 -8.40 9.85 -13.93
N PRO A 194 -9.04 11.03 -13.84
CA PRO A 194 -8.56 12.16 -14.60
C PRO A 194 -7.09 12.40 -14.23
N LEU A 195 -6.20 12.60 -15.21
CA LEU A 195 -4.84 13.02 -14.94
C LEU A 195 -4.88 14.38 -14.25
N VAL A 196 -4.55 14.41 -12.95
CA VAL A 196 -4.56 15.64 -12.16
C VAL A 196 -3.17 16.28 -12.21
N ILE A 197 -3.08 17.42 -12.88
CA ILE A 197 -1.88 18.23 -12.98
C ILE A 197 -1.93 19.32 -11.92
N GLN A 198 -0.99 19.29 -11.00
CA GLN A 198 -0.85 20.29 -9.97
C GLN A 198 -0.01 21.48 -10.46
N LEU A 199 -0.60 22.67 -10.43
CA LEU A 199 0.04 23.92 -10.86
C LEU A 199 -0.13 24.99 -9.77
N PRO A 200 0.97 25.52 -9.19
CA PRO A 200 0.89 26.68 -8.31
C PRO A 200 0.28 27.87 -9.06
N ALA A 201 -0.71 28.54 -8.47
CA ALA A 201 -1.43 29.65 -9.10
C ALA A 201 -0.49 30.78 -9.54
N VAL A 202 0.60 31.02 -8.80
CA VAL A 202 1.66 31.98 -9.12
C VAL A 202 2.39 31.68 -10.44
N ARG A 203 2.44 30.40 -10.87
CA ARG A 203 3.06 29.97 -12.13
C ARG A 203 2.06 29.79 -13.26
N CYS A 204 0.77 30.02 -13.01
CA CYS A 204 -0.27 29.94 -14.03
C CYS A 204 -0.23 31.17 -14.96
N THR A 205 0.81 31.24 -15.78
CA THR A 205 1.01 32.31 -16.76
C THR A 205 0.56 31.86 -18.16
N PRO A 206 0.20 32.79 -19.07
CA PRO A 206 -0.19 32.43 -20.45
C PRO A 206 0.85 31.57 -21.18
N ALA A 207 2.14 31.84 -20.98
CA ALA A 207 3.23 31.08 -21.60
C ALA A 207 3.25 29.61 -21.13
N VAL A 208 3.12 29.38 -19.82
CA VAL A 208 3.09 28.02 -19.25
C VAL A 208 1.83 27.26 -19.68
N VAL A 209 0.69 27.95 -19.79
CA VAL A 209 -0.57 27.34 -20.25
C VAL A 209 -0.47 26.91 -21.72
N GLU A 210 0.13 27.72 -22.60
CA GLU A 210 0.34 27.33 -24.01
C GLU A 210 1.34 26.17 -24.13
N GLN A 211 2.42 26.18 -23.35
CA GLN A 211 3.37 25.05 -23.33
C GLN A 211 2.71 23.76 -22.83
N LEU A 212 1.90 23.84 -21.77
CA LEU A 212 1.13 22.71 -21.26
C LEU A 212 0.18 22.18 -22.32
N ARG A 213 -0.54 23.08 -23.02
CA ARG A 213 -1.42 22.71 -24.12
C ARG A 213 -0.69 21.98 -25.25
N HIS A 214 0.53 22.41 -25.58
CA HIS A 214 1.36 21.75 -26.58
C HIS A 214 1.75 20.33 -26.14
N VAL A 215 2.20 20.17 -24.89
CA VAL A 215 2.55 18.85 -24.32
C VAL A 215 1.35 17.91 -24.32
N LEU A 216 0.18 18.36 -23.86
CA LEU A 216 -1.02 17.51 -23.85
C LEU A 216 -1.43 17.06 -25.26
N ARG A 217 -1.33 17.96 -26.25
CA ARG A 217 -1.64 17.63 -27.66
C ARG A 217 -0.64 16.67 -28.30
N ALA A 218 0.59 16.62 -27.83
CA ALA A 218 1.60 15.68 -28.32
C ALA A 218 1.34 14.23 -27.86
N HIS A 219 0.52 14.04 -26.82
CA HIS A 219 0.25 12.73 -26.23
C HIS A 219 -1.26 12.43 -26.15
N PRO A 220 -1.99 12.39 -27.28
CA PRO A 220 -3.45 12.20 -27.27
C PRO A 220 -3.84 10.82 -26.72
N GLY A 221 -4.98 10.75 -26.03
CA GLY A 221 -5.50 9.48 -25.52
C GLY A 221 -6.85 9.60 -24.82
N PRO A 222 -7.32 8.53 -24.16
CA PRO A 222 -8.69 8.46 -23.66
C PRO A 222 -8.92 9.21 -22.33
N THR A 223 -7.86 9.54 -21.60
CA THR A 223 -7.93 10.00 -20.20
C THR A 223 -8.25 11.50 -20.11
N GLU A 224 -9.26 11.86 -19.31
CA GLU A 224 -9.58 13.24 -18.96
C GLU A 224 -8.42 13.92 -18.22
N VAL A 225 -8.15 15.20 -18.48
CA VAL A 225 -7.14 15.96 -17.75
C VAL A 225 -7.81 17.01 -16.87
N ARG A 226 -7.37 17.10 -15.61
CA ARG A 226 -7.78 18.14 -14.65
C ARG A 226 -6.58 18.92 -14.17
N VAL A 227 -6.71 20.23 -14.06
CA VAL A 227 -5.67 21.10 -13.51
C VAL A 227 -6.09 21.54 -12.11
N ARG A 228 -5.29 21.18 -11.11
CA ARG A 228 -5.42 21.63 -9.72
C ARG A 228 -4.54 22.86 -9.51
N LEU A 229 -5.15 24.04 -9.54
CA LEU A 229 -4.51 25.30 -9.22
C LEU A 229 -4.40 25.47 -7.71
N VAL A 230 -3.18 25.52 -7.18
CA VAL A 230 -2.92 25.67 -5.74
C VAL A 230 -2.49 27.11 -5.44
N SER A 231 -3.28 27.82 -4.64
CA SER A 231 -2.97 29.16 -4.15
C SER A 231 -2.74 29.13 -2.65
N ALA A 232 -1.74 29.87 -2.18
CA ALA A 232 -1.43 29.97 -0.75
C ALA A 232 -2.53 30.72 0.04
N THR A 233 -3.29 31.60 -0.61
CA THR A 233 -4.30 32.47 0.02
C THR A 233 -5.73 31.98 -0.16
N SER A 234 -6.04 31.28 -1.26
CA SER A 234 -7.42 30.93 -1.64
C SER A 234 -7.68 29.42 -1.73
N GLY A 235 -6.73 28.59 -1.25
CA GLY A 235 -6.81 27.14 -1.34
C GLY A 235 -6.62 26.60 -2.76
N ALA A 236 -7.11 25.38 -3.01
CA ALA A 236 -6.98 24.71 -4.30
C ALA A 236 -8.28 24.72 -5.09
N LYS A 237 -8.21 25.04 -6.39
CA LYS A 237 -9.33 24.93 -7.35
C LYS A 237 -8.98 23.90 -8.42
N VAL A 238 -9.93 23.01 -8.73
CA VAL A 238 -9.75 21.96 -9.75
C VAL A 238 -10.59 22.30 -10.98
N TRP A 239 -9.94 22.37 -12.13
CA TRP A 239 -10.56 22.70 -13.42
C TRP A 239 -10.48 21.50 -14.34
N LYS A 240 -11.60 21.14 -14.96
CA LYS A 240 -11.64 20.14 -16.03
C LYS A 240 -11.24 20.81 -17.34
N LEU A 241 -10.29 20.20 -18.06
CA LEU A 241 -9.91 20.66 -19.38
C LEU A 241 -10.86 20.13 -20.46
N ASP A 242 -10.81 20.77 -21.62
CA ASP A 242 -11.62 20.43 -22.79
C ASP A 242 -11.34 19.01 -23.30
N GLU A 243 -12.32 18.41 -24.01
CA GLU A 243 -12.20 17.05 -24.55
C GLU A 243 -11.06 16.91 -25.57
N GLY A 244 -10.69 17.99 -26.28
CA GLY A 244 -9.54 18.02 -27.19
C GLY A 244 -8.17 18.01 -26.50
N LEU A 245 -8.12 17.94 -25.16
CA LEU A 245 -6.90 17.86 -24.35
C LEU A 245 -6.82 16.57 -23.51
N ARG A 246 -7.58 15.53 -23.88
CA ARG A 246 -7.44 14.20 -23.30
C ARG A 246 -6.12 13.54 -23.74
N VAL A 247 -5.54 12.73 -22.86
CA VAL A 247 -4.19 12.20 -23.04
C VAL A 247 -4.08 10.71 -22.76
N ALA A 248 -3.02 10.08 -23.29
CA ALA A 248 -2.60 8.75 -22.88
C ALA A 248 -1.52 8.92 -21.78
N PRO A 249 -1.77 8.47 -20.54
CA PRO A 249 -0.81 8.58 -19.44
C PRO A 249 0.33 7.60 -19.66
N SER A 250 1.33 8.08 -20.38
CA SER A 250 2.52 7.34 -20.77
C SER A 250 3.75 7.88 -20.01
N ARG A 251 4.80 7.06 -19.87
CA ARG A 251 6.07 7.52 -19.29
C ARG A 251 6.64 8.77 -20.01
N PRO A 252 6.60 8.87 -21.35
CA PRO A 252 6.98 10.09 -22.06
C PRO A 252 6.17 11.32 -21.62
N LEU A 253 4.83 11.23 -21.55
CA LEU A 253 4.00 12.34 -21.09
C LEU A 253 4.38 12.79 -19.67
N MET A 254 4.59 11.83 -18.76
CA MET A 254 4.99 12.14 -17.38
C MET A 254 6.35 12.84 -17.31
N ALA A 255 7.29 12.49 -18.18
CA ALA A 255 8.59 13.14 -18.26
C ALA A 255 8.46 14.60 -18.74
N ASP A 256 7.67 14.83 -19.80
CA ASP A 256 7.45 16.16 -20.36
C ASP A 256 6.74 17.09 -19.38
N LEU A 257 5.73 16.58 -18.66
CA LEU A 257 5.02 17.33 -17.63
C LEU A 257 5.95 17.71 -16.47
N LYS A 258 6.82 16.79 -16.02
CA LYS A 258 7.81 17.06 -14.96
C LYS A 258 8.88 18.05 -15.40
N ALA A 259 9.28 18.03 -16.67
CA ALA A 259 10.21 19.01 -17.22
C ALA A 259 9.59 20.41 -17.24
N LEU A 260 8.31 20.53 -17.60
CA LEU A 260 7.60 21.81 -17.69
C LEU A 260 7.22 22.38 -16.32
N LEU A 261 6.68 21.54 -15.43
CA LEU A 261 6.03 21.97 -14.20
C LEU A 261 6.80 21.55 -12.93
N GLY A 262 7.87 20.79 -13.06
CA GLY A 262 8.64 20.25 -11.94
C GLY A 262 8.14 18.89 -11.45
N PRO A 263 8.90 18.21 -10.58
CA PRO A 263 8.69 16.81 -10.22
C PRO A 263 7.39 16.53 -9.46
N SER A 264 6.82 17.52 -8.78
CA SER A 264 5.60 17.43 -7.96
C SER A 264 4.31 17.77 -8.73
N CYS A 265 4.38 17.94 -10.05
CA CYS A 265 3.23 18.34 -10.86
C CYS A 265 2.24 17.20 -11.14
N VAL A 266 2.66 15.95 -11.02
CA VAL A 266 1.80 14.79 -11.16
C VAL A 266 2.00 13.91 -9.94
N THR A 267 0.94 13.72 -9.16
CA THR A 267 0.84 12.62 -8.21
C THR A 267 0.59 11.36 -9.01
N GLY A 268 1.60 10.48 -9.06
CA GLY A 268 1.50 9.15 -9.66
C GLY A 268 0.57 8.24 -8.86
#